data_AF-A0A3P1PBY7-F1
#
_entry.id   AF-A0A3P1PBY7-F1
#
_cell.length_a   1.000
_cell.length_b   1.000
_cell.length_c   1.000
_cell.angle_alpha   90.00
_cell.angle_beta   90.00
_cell.angle_gamma   90.00
#
_symmetry.space_group_name_H-M   'P 1'
#
loop_
_entity.id
_entity.type
_entity.pdbx_description
1 polymer ?
#
loop_
_entity_poly.entity_id
_entity_poly.type
_entity_poly.pdbx_seq_one_letter_code
_entity_poly.pdbx_strand_id
1 'polypeptide(L)'
;MGCGKAAPPTGSTLPRWLQTCRDATIGVAVPAKLRERTMENEQIAPVDFEGANRIYLADVLAEACSAFPELSDLPVPSLDGDDAAVASLLHLMRQRDEMASAIGVLNFELGKLKDDAKAARARLSDAEARIAAARDALLAGNEPEPRDAMLALVVDQIRADVQAADAAVDIKSREVGALDAQMNTAVHQIEDAIDELICSCRIARARALELALLNELRALAVHDGDKNRFNRAFVPAPELALLSSNYGQIEMLRPGRMPHLNRGVL
;
A
#
# COMPACT_ATOMS: atom_id res chain seq x y z
N MET A 1 -32.56 -30.66 -10.25
CA MET A 1 -31.89 -29.74 -11.19
C MET A 1 -32.00 -28.36 -10.58
N GLY A 2 -31.00 -27.66 -10.07
CA GLY A 2 -29.55 -27.67 -10.27
C GLY A 2 -29.14 -26.24 -9.91
N CYS A 3 -28.89 -25.96 -8.62
CA CYS A 3 -28.47 -24.64 -8.16
C CYS A 3 -27.08 -24.35 -8.73
N GLY A 4 -26.99 -23.37 -9.63
CA GLY A 4 -25.73 -22.87 -10.17
C GLY A 4 -24.92 -22.23 -9.06
N LYS A 5 -23.74 -22.80 -8.78
CA LYS A 5 -22.71 -22.19 -7.95
C LYS A 5 -22.29 -20.88 -8.61
N ALA A 6 -22.59 -19.75 -7.97
CA ALA A 6 -21.88 -18.51 -8.25
C ALA A 6 -20.40 -18.72 -7.85
N ALA A 7 -19.50 -18.55 -8.81
CA ALA A 7 -18.07 -18.54 -8.56
C ALA A 7 -17.72 -17.40 -7.59
N PRO A 8 -16.74 -17.58 -6.68
CA PRO A 8 -16.25 -16.46 -5.87
C PRO A 8 -15.58 -15.44 -6.80
N PRO A 9 -15.65 -14.13 -6.48
CA PRO A 9 -15.02 -13.10 -7.29
C PRO A 9 -13.50 -13.29 -7.27
N THR A 10 -12.94 -13.73 -8.39
CA THR A 10 -11.53 -13.58 -8.70
C THR A 10 -11.25 -12.11 -8.95
N GLY A 11 -10.54 -11.47 -8.02
CA GLY A 11 -10.02 -10.12 -8.21
C GLY A 11 -10.00 -9.29 -6.93
N SER A 12 -9.23 -9.69 -5.93
CA SER A 12 -8.70 -8.68 -5.01
C SER A 12 -7.66 -7.88 -5.79
N THR A 13 -8.00 -6.66 -6.20
CA THR A 13 -7.04 -5.66 -6.69
C THR A 13 -6.18 -5.20 -5.52
N LEU A 14 -5.35 -6.09 -4.98
CA LEU A 14 -4.24 -5.69 -4.15
C LEU A 14 -3.23 -4.99 -5.09
N PRO A 15 -2.70 -3.82 -4.72
CA PRO A 15 -1.57 -3.22 -5.40
C PRO A 15 -0.48 -4.28 -5.64
N ARG A 16 0.14 -4.27 -6.82
CA ARG A 16 1.13 -5.28 -7.24
C ARG A 16 2.26 -5.49 -6.23
N TRP A 17 2.61 -4.45 -5.46
CA TRP A 17 3.61 -4.51 -4.40
C TRP A 17 3.10 -5.23 -3.13
N LEU A 18 1.83 -5.04 -2.73
CA LEU A 18 1.19 -5.83 -1.66
C LEU A 18 1.11 -7.31 -2.02
N GLN A 19 0.90 -7.63 -3.30
CA GLN A 19 0.99 -9.01 -3.81
C GLN A 19 2.43 -9.55 -3.69
N THR A 20 3.44 -8.73 -3.99
CA THR A 20 4.86 -9.12 -3.90
C THR A 20 5.30 -9.37 -2.45
N CYS A 21 4.89 -8.51 -1.51
CA CYS A 21 5.11 -8.72 -0.09
C CYS A 21 4.39 -9.98 0.42
N ARG A 22 3.17 -10.21 -0.06
CA ARG A 22 2.39 -11.42 0.26
C ARG A 22 3.04 -12.68 -0.29
N ASP A 23 3.57 -12.65 -1.51
CA ASP A 23 4.23 -13.80 -2.14
C ASP A 23 5.59 -14.10 -1.49
N ALA A 24 6.34 -13.07 -1.09
CA ALA A 24 7.57 -13.21 -0.31
C ALA A 24 7.32 -13.81 1.09
N THR A 25 6.14 -13.58 1.66
CA THR A 25 5.79 -14.04 3.02
C THR A 25 5.06 -15.39 3.04
N ILE A 26 4.40 -15.80 1.96
CA ILE A 26 3.63 -17.07 1.91
C ILE A 26 4.43 -18.23 1.29
N GLY A 27 5.65 -18.01 0.77
CA GLY A 27 6.50 -19.12 0.30
C GLY A 27 5.85 -19.95 -0.82
N VAL A 28 5.07 -19.30 -1.70
CA VAL A 28 4.45 -19.98 -2.84
C VAL A 28 5.45 -20.04 -4.00
N ALA A 29 5.89 -21.27 -4.27
CA ALA A 29 6.56 -21.75 -5.47
C ALA A 29 7.95 -21.17 -5.79
N VAL A 30 8.90 -21.42 -4.88
CA VAL A 30 10.30 -21.63 -5.31
C VAL A 30 10.33 -22.87 -6.25
N PRO A 31 10.83 -22.77 -7.49
CA PRO A 31 10.92 -23.91 -8.40
C PRO A 31 11.70 -25.06 -7.75
N ALA A 32 11.19 -26.29 -7.90
CA ALA A 32 11.71 -27.48 -7.22
C ALA A 32 13.23 -27.76 -7.41
N LYS A 33 13.88 -27.13 -8.39
CA LYS A 33 15.33 -27.22 -8.60
C LYS A 33 16.18 -26.40 -7.61
N LEU A 34 15.56 -25.58 -6.76
CA LEU A 34 16.23 -24.82 -5.69
C LEU A 34 16.12 -25.49 -4.30
N ARG A 35 15.33 -26.57 -4.15
CA ARG A 35 15.12 -27.23 -2.84
C ARG A 35 16.26 -28.12 -2.35
N GLU A 36 17.21 -28.49 -3.21
CA GLU A 36 18.36 -29.32 -2.80
C GLU A 36 19.62 -28.52 -2.44
N ARG A 37 19.58 -27.18 -2.57
CA ARG A 37 20.67 -26.29 -2.17
C ARG A 37 20.09 -25.06 -1.47
N THR A 38 19.86 -25.16 -0.16
CA THR A 38 20.06 -24.11 0.86
C THR A 38 19.26 -24.43 2.13
N MET A 39 19.69 -25.46 2.87
CA MET A 39 19.50 -25.52 4.33
C MET A 39 20.80 -25.14 5.06
N GLU A 40 21.56 -24.21 4.49
CA GLU A 40 22.74 -23.62 5.11
C GLU A 40 22.65 -22.10 4.94
N ASN A 41 22.23 -21.42 6.01
CA ASN A 41 22.49 -20.00 6.27
C ASN A 41 22.36 -19.01 5.08
N GLU A 42 21.22 -18.96 4.43
CA GLU A 42 20.85 -17.72 3.73
C GLU A 42 20.40 -16.73 4.81
N GLN A 43 21.31 -15.85 5.24
CA GLN A 43 20.94 -14.54 5.77
C GLN A 43 20.08 -13.89 4.68
N ILE A 44 18.76 -13.98 4.81
CA ILE A 44 17.83 -13.17 4.03
C ILE A 44 18.23 -11.73 4.33
N ALA A 45 18.80 -11.04 3.35
CA ALA A 45 19.20 -9.65 3.51
C ALA A 45 17.99 -8.87 4.06
N PRO A 46 18.20 -7.97 5.05
CA PRO A 46 17.11 -7.16 5.57
C PRO A 46 16.42 -6.44 4.41
N VAL A 47 15.09 -6.53 4.35
CA VAL A 47 14.31 -5.87 3.29
C VAL A 47 14.51 -4.36 3.43
N ASP A 48 15.03 -3.72 2.39
CA ASP A 48 15.19 -2.27 2.32
C ASP A 48 13.85 -1.61 1.97
N PHE A 49 12.97 -1.52 2.98
CA PHE A 49 11.68 -0.85 2.84
C PHE A 49 11.83 0.63 2.51
N GLU A 50 12.85 1.29 3.04
CA GLU A 50 13.05 2.72 2.83
C GLU A 50 13.44 3.02 1.39
N GLY A 51 14.39 2.29 0.82
CA GLY A 51 14.76 2.40 -0.59
C GLY A 51 13.59 2.11 -1.53
N ALA A 52 12.81 1.06 -1.26
CA ALA A 52 11.62 0.73 -2.05
C ALA A 52 10.56 1.84 -2.00
N ASN A 53 10.31 2.41 -0.82
CA ASN A 53 9.33 3.49 -0.64
C ASN A 53 9.78 4.79 -1.33
N ARG A 54 11.08 5.11 -1.33
CA ARG A 54 11.61 6.26 -2.09
C ARG A 54 11.42 6.10 -3.59
N ILE A 55 11.71 4.91 -4.14
CA ILE A 55 11.48 4.62 -5.57
C ILE A 55 10.01 4.81 -5.93
N TYR A 56 9.10 4.27 -5.11
CA TYR A 56 7.66 4.43 -5.31
C TYR A 56 7.23 5.90 -5.31
N LEU A 57 7.67 6.69 -4.32
CA LEU A 57 7.32 8.11 -4.26
C LEU A 57 7.90 8.90 -5.45
N ALA A 58 9.09 8.54 -5.94
CA ALA A 58 9.66 9.15 -7.13
C ALA A 58 8.77 8.93 -8.36
N ASP A 59 8.30 7.71 -8.58
CA ASP A 59 7.39 7.37 -9.69
C ASP A 59 6.05 8.13 -9.57
N VAL A 60 5.47 8.15 -8.36
CA VAL A 60 4.21 8.87 -8.10
C VAL A 60 4.36 10.38 -8.37
N LEU A 61 5.44 11.00 -7.93
CA LEU A 61 5.69 12.41 -8.17
C LEU A 61 5.97 12.71 -9.65
N ALA A 62 6.70 11.83 -10.33
CA ALA A 62 6.96 11.94 -11.77
C ALA A 62 5.64 11.88 -12.57
N GLU A 63 4.78 10.92 -12.27
CA GLU A 63 3.46 10.80 -12.90
C GLU A 63 2.58 12.03 -12.58
N ALA A 64 2.52 12.42 -11.32
CA ALA A 64 1.69 13.55 -10.88
C ALA A 64 2.09 14.87 -11.54
N CYS A 65 3.37 15.01 -11.90
CA CYS A 65 3.91 16.21 -12.51
C CYS A 65 4.11 16.15 -14.02
N SER A 66 3.78 15.02 -14.66
CA SER A 66 3.90 14.83 -16.12
C SER A 66 3.13 15.86 -16.95
N ALA A 67 2.11 16.50 -16.37
CA ALA A 67 1.32 17.55 -17.01
C ALA A 67 2.03 18.92 -17.07
N PHE A 68 3.12 19.12 -16.34
CA PHE A 68 3.89 20.38 -16.36
C PHE A 68 5.03 20.31 -17.38
N PRO A 69 5.40 21.45 -17.99
CA PRO A 69 6.58 21.51 -18.85
C PRO A 69 7.84 21.04 -18.12
N GLU A 70 8.74 20.41 -18.86
CA GLU A 70 10.07 20.05 -18.36
C GLU A 70 10.95 21.31 -18.31
N LEU A 71 11.11 21.85 -17.11
CA LEU A 71 12.07 22.90 -16.81
C LEU A 71 12.98 22.37 -15.70
N SER A 72 14.30 22.45 -15.94
CA SER A 72 15.33 21.85 -15.07
C SER A 72 15.31 22.35 -13.63
N ASP A 73 14.76 23.55 -13.39
CA ASP A 73 14.72 24.20 -12.07
C ASP A 73 13.34 24.10 -11.39
N LEU A 74 12.44 23.25 -11.88
CA LEU A 74 11.14 23.09 -11.22
C LEU A 74 11.29 22.39 -9.86
N PRO A 75 10.63 22.91 -8.82
CA PRO A 75 10.73 22.35 -7.49
C PRO A 75 10.15 20.93 -7.46
N VAL A 76 10.96 19.99 -6.99
CA VAL A 76 10.57 18.61 -6.65
C VAL A 76 10.97 18.38 -5.20
N PRO A 77 10.08 17.83 -4.35
CA PRO A 77 10.43 17.53 -2.97
C PRO A 77 11.61 16.55 -2.91
N SER A 78 12.56 16.81 -2.02
CA SER A 78 13.69 15.89 -1.80
C SER A 78 13.18 14.61 -1.15
N LEU A 79 13.55 13.47 -1.74
CA LEU A 79 13.25 12.13 -1.20
C LEU A 79 14.36 11.59 -0.28
N ASP A 80 15.42 12.38 -0.07
CA ASP A 80 16.57 12.00 0.76
C ASP A 80 16.32 12.21 2.27
N GLY A 81 15.14 12.72 2.64
CA GLY A 81 14.71 12.89 4.03
C GLY A 81 14.89 14.29 4.61
N ASP A 82 15.39 15.24 3.82
CA ASP A 82 15.54 16.65 4.24
C ASP A 82 14.19 17.40 4.33
N ASP A 83 13.20 16.96 3.57
CA ASP A 83 11.83 17.47 3.64
C ASP A 83 11.06 16.76 4.76
N ALA A 84 10.57 17.53 5.74
CA ALA A 84 9.90 16.97 6.91
C ALA A 84 8.59 16.23 6.58
N ALA A 85 7.86 16.66 5.55
CA ALA A 85 6.64 15.99 5.12
C ALA A 85 6.98 14.64 4.45
N VAL A 86 8.01 14.64 3.60
CA VAL A 86 8.49 13.41 2.95
C VAL A 86 9.08 12.43 3.97
N ALA A 87 9.88 12.90 4.93
CA ALA A 87 10.43 12.07 5.99
C ALA A 87 9.33 11.43 6.84
N SER A 88 8.28 12.19 7.18
CA SER A 88 7.12 11.69 7.92
C SER A 88 6.35 10.64 7.13
N LEU A 89 6.15 10.87 5.82
CA LEU A 89 5.50 9.91 4.93
C LEU A 89 6.31 8.62 4.78
N LEU A 90 7.62 8.72 4.54
CA LEU A 90 8.52 7.57 4.46
C LEU A 90 8.51 6.76 5.76
N HIS A 91 8.44 7.42 6.91
CA HIS A 91 8.29 6.76 8.20
C HIS A 91 6.98 5.97 8.31
N LEU A 92 5.85 6.57 7.93
CA LEU A 92 4.55 5.88 7.92
C LEU A 92 4.55 4.68 6.97
N MET A 93 5.09 4.84 5.76
CA MET A 93 5.21 3.76 4.77
C MET A 93 6.07 2.61 5.30
N ARG A 94 7.18 2.93 5.97
CA ARG A 94 8.02 1.92 6.64
C ARG A 94 7.26 1.19 7.76
N GLN A 95 6.54 1.92 8.62
CA GLN A 95 5.74 1.30 9.68
C GLN A 95 4.68 0.36 9.10
N ARG A 96 4.01 0.76 8.00
CA ARG A 96 3.07 -0.10 7.26
C ARG A 96 3.74 -1.39 6.79
N ASP A 97 4.94 -1.31 6.24
CA ASP A 97 5.64 -2.48 5.72
C ASP A 97 6.11 -3.42 6.84
N GLU A 98 6.57 -2.86 7.96
CA GLU A 98 6.91 -3.60 9.18
C GLU A 98 5.66 -4.31 9.75
N MET A 99 4.50 -3.63 9.78
CA MET A 99 3.23 -4.23 10.17
C MET A 99 2.81 -5.36 9.22
N ALA A 100 2.92 -5.16 7.91
CA ALA A 100 2.59 -6.19 6.92
C ALA A 100 3.47 -7.45 7.08
N SER A 101 4.77 -7.25 7.34
CA SER A 101 5.69 -8.34 7.66
C SER A 101 5.27 -9.08 8.94
N ALA A 102 4.97 -8.36 10.02
CA ALA A 102 4.50 -8.94 11.28
C ALA A 102 3.17 -9.70 11.13
N ILE A 103 2.20 -9.15 10.39
CA ILE A 103 0.93 -9.82 10.05
C ILE A 103 1.20 -11.15 9.34
N GLY A 104 2.17 -11.19 8.43
CA GLY A 104 2.56 -12.40 7.75
C GLY A 104 3.07 -13.50 8.68
N VAL A 105 3.96 -13.14 9.63
CA VAL A 105 4.44 -14.07 10.67
C VAL A 105 3.30 -14.57 11.55
N LEU A 106 2.45 -13.66 12.03
CA LEU A 106 1.31 -14.01 12.88
C LEU A 106 0.30 -14.92 12.16
N ASN A 107 0.06 -14.69 10.87
CA ASN A 107 -0.80 -15.55 10.05
C ASN A 107 -0.22 -16.95 9.86
N PHE A 108 1.10 -17.07 9.70
CA PHE A 108 1.76 -18.37 9.64
C PHE A 108 1.59 -19.15 10.95
N GLU A 109 1.81 -18.50 12.10
CA GLU A 109 1.59 -19.08 13.42
C GLU A 109 0.11 -19.46 13.65
N LEU A 110 -0.82 -18.57 13.28
CA LEU A 110 -2.25 -18.82 13.35
C LEU A 110 -2.66 -20.03 12.49
N GLY A 111 -2.03 -20.20 11.32
CA GLY A 111 -2.22 -21.38 10.47
C GLY A 111 -1.90 -22.67 11.21
N LYS A 112 -0.74 -22.74 11.88
CA LYS A 112 -0.36 -23.91 12.69
C LYS A 112 -1.35 -24.18 13.83
N LEU A 113 -1.77 -23.13 14.55
CA LEU A 113 -2.74 -23.29 15.63
C LEU A 113 -4.09 -23.81 15.13
N LYS A 114 -4.54 -23.37 13.94
CA LYS A 114 -5.77 -23.87 13.31
C LYS A 114 -5.65 -25.35 12.93
N ASP A 115 -4.50 -25.77 12.43
CA ASP A 115 -4.24 -27.18 12.11
C ASP A 115 -4.20 -28.05 13.38
N ASP A 116 -3.57 -27.56 14.46
CA ASP A 116 -3.53 -28.22 15.76
C ASP A 116 -4.93 -28.35 16.38
N ALA A 117 -5.72 -27.27 16.35
CA ALA A 117 -7.10 -27.27 16.81
C ALA A 117 -7.97 -28.24 15.98
N LYS A 118 -7.77 -28.30 14.67
CA LYS A 118 -8.45 -29.28 13.79
C LYS A 118 -8.05 -30.71 14.16
N ALA A 119 -6.78 -30.98 14.42
CA ALA A 119 -6.30 -32.28 14.85
C ALA A 119 -6.87 -32.68 16.23
N ALA A 120 -6.95 -31.74 17.17
CA ALA A 120 -7.55 -31.96 18.49
C ALA A 120 -9.05 -32.32 18.36
N ARG A 121 -9.81 -31.59 17.55
CA ARG A 121 -11.23 -31.89 17.28
C ARG A 121 -11.42 -33.26 16.63
N ALA A 122 -10.53 -33.64 15.71
CA ALA A 122 -10.57 -34.96 15.08
C ALA A 122 -10.32 -36.08 16.10
N ARG A 123 -9.35 -35.90 17.02
CA ARG A 123 -9.10 -36.85 18.12
C ARG A 123 -10.30 -36.98 19.06
N LEU A 124 -10.96 -35.87 19.39
CA LEU A 124 -12.18 -35.89 20.21
C LEU A 124 -13.29 -36.65 19.50
N SER A 125 -13.55 -36.36 18.23
CA SER A 125 -14.58 -37.05 17.44
C SER A 125 -14.32 -38.56 17.33
N ASP A 126 -13.07 -38.97 17.14
CA ASP A 126 -12.68 -40.39 17.13
C ASP A 126 -12.93 -41.03 18.50
N ALA A 127 -12.49 -40.37 19.57
CA ALA A 127 -12.67 -40.87 20.93
C ALA A 127 -14.16 -41.03 21.29
N GLU A 128 -15.00 -40.04 20.96
CA GLU A 128 -16.44 -40.10 21.20
C GLU A 128 -17.12 -41.22 20.42
N ALA A 129 -16.73 -41.45 19.17
CA ALA A 129 -17.26 -42.55 18.36
C ALA A 129 -16.90 -43.92 18.96
N ARG A 130 -15.65 -44.08 19.43
CA ARG A 130 -15.18 -45.32 20.07
C ARG A 130 -15.84 -45.58 21.42
N ILE A 131 -16.03 -44.52 22.22
CA ILE A 131 -16.80 -44.60 23.48
C ILE A 131 -18.25 -45.02 23.21
N ALA A 132 -18.89 -44.45 22.18
CA ALA A 132 -20.24 -44.82 21.79
C ALA A 132 -20.33 -46.28 21.37
N ALA A 133 -19.40 -46.75 20.53
CA ALA A 133 -19.35 -48.16 20.11
C ALA A 133 -19.13 -49.12 21.29
N ALA A 134 -18.23 -48.78 22.22
CA ALA A 134 -18.01 -49.56 23.44
C ALA A 134 -19.28 -49.62 24.32
N ARG A 135 -19.99 -48.50 24.45
CA ARG A 135 -21.27 -48.45 25.17
C ARG A 135 -22.33 -49.33 24.50
N ASP A 136 -22.44 -49.28 23.19
CA ASP A 136 -23.44 -50.06 22.45
C ASP A 136 -23.14 -51.57 22.52
N ALA A 137 -21.86 -51.96 22.52
CA ALA A 137 -21.46 -53.36 22.75
C ALA A 137 -21.86 -53.85 24.16
N LEU A 138 -21.62 -53.04 25.19
CA LEU A 138 -22.05 -53.35 26.57
C LEU A 138 -23.58 -53.51 26.67
N LEU A 139 -24.34 -52.61 26.03
CA LEU A 139 -25.81 -52.69 26.01
C LEU A 139 -26.33 -53.93 25.26
N ALA A 140 -25.58 -54.42 24.27
CA ALA A 140 -25.87 -55.67 23.57
C ALA A 140 -25.45 -56.93 24.33
N GLY A 141 -24.82 -56.80 25.51
CA GLY A 141 -24.32 -57.92 26.32
C GLY A 141 -22.97 -58.48 25.87
N ASN A 142 -22.26 -57.76 25.01
CA ASN A 142 -20.90 -58.12 24.57
C ASN A 142 -19.84 -57.39 25.41
N GLU A 143 -18.65 -57.98 25.51
CA GLU A 143 -17.51 -57.31 26.14
C GLU A 143 -16.88 -56.31 25.15
N PRO A 144 -16.81 -55.00 25.49
CA PRO A 144 -16.19 -53.99 24.63
C PRO A 144 -14.66 -54.10 24.68
N GLU A 145 -13.99 -53.57 23.65
CA GLU A 145 -12.54 -53.40 23.67
C GLU A 145 -12.11 -52.53 24.87
N PRO A 146 -11.26 -53.01 25.80
CA PRO A 146 -10.91 -52.28 27.03
C PRO A 146 -10.31 -50.90 26.76
N ARG A 147 -9.55 -50.75 25.67
CA ARG A 147 -8.97 -49.47 25.26
C ARG A 147 -10.01 -48.43 24.90
N ASP A 148 -11.13 -48.84 24.30
CA ASP A 148 -12.21 -47.95 23.89
C ASP A 148 -13.07 -47.56 25.10
N ALA A 149 -13.30 -48.48 26.02
CA ALA A 149 -13.97 -48.20 27.29
C ALA A 149 -13.14 -47.22 28.16
N MET A 150 -11.81 -47.36 28.20
CA MET A 150 -10.92 -46.46 28.94
C MET A 150 -10.92 -45.02 28.40
N LEU A 151 -11.27 -44.79 27.13
CA LEU A 151 -11.38 -43.43 26.58
C LEU A 151 -12.41 -42.58 27.33
N ALA A 152 -13.46 -43.20 27.89
CA ALA A 152 -14.46 -42.48 28.67
C ALA A 152 -13.88 -41.81 29.92
N LEU A 153 -12.77 -42.31 30.46
CA LEU A 153 -12.08 -41.73 31.62
C LEU A 153 -11.26 -40.49 31.27
N VAL A 154 -10.88 -40.33 30.00
CA VAL A 154 -9.99 -39.25 29.54
C VAL A 154 -10.67 -38.30 28.54
N VAL A 155 -11.90 -38.59 28.12
CA VAL A 155 -12.61 -37.78 27.11
C VAL A 155 -12.80 -36.33 27.55
N ASP A 156 -13.00 -36.07 28.85
CA ASP A 156 -13.12 -34.71 29.37
C ASP A 156 -11.78 -33.96 29.32
N GLN A 157 -10.65 -34.66 29.48
CA GLN A 157 -9.32 -34.07 29.24
C GLN A 157 -9.15 -33.74 27.75
N ILE A 158 -9.56 -34.63 26.84
CA ILE A 158 -9.50 -34.37 25.38
C ILE A 158 -10.38 -33.16 25.02
N ARG A 159 -11.56 -33.01 25.63
CA ARG A 159 -12.42 -31.82 25.46
C ARG A 159 -11.73 -30.56 25.97
N ALA A 160 -11.07 -30.62 27.12
CA ALA A 160 -10.31 -29.49 27.66
C ALA A 160 -9.16 -29.10 26.70
N ASP A 161 -8.46 -30.07 26.11
CA ASP A 161 -7.39 -29.83 25.14
C ASP A 161 -7.94 -29.13 23.87
N VAL A 162 -9.12 -29.55 23.38
CA VAL A 162 -9.81 -28.88 22.26
C VAL A 162 -10.17 -27.44 22.63
N GLN A 163 -10.72 -27.20 23.82
CA GLN A 163 -11.05 -25.84 24.28
C GLN A 163 -9.82 -24.95 24.37
N ALA A 164 -8.69 -25.48 24.86
CA ALA A 164 -7.43 -24.75 24.93
C ALA A 164 -6.88 -24.41 23.54
N ALA A 165 -6.94 -25.35 22.59
CA ALA A 165 -6.52 -25.10 21.21
C ALA A 165 -7.39 -24.05 20.52
N ASP A 166 -8.71 -24.12 20.72
CA ASP A 166 -9.67 -23.15 20.16
C ASP A 166 -9.47 -21.76 20.76
N ALA A 167 -9.25 -21.67 22.09
CA ALA A 167 -8.93 -20.41 22.75
C ALA A 167 -7.63 -19.78 22.23
N ALA A 168 -6.60 -20.59 21.95
CA ALA A 168 -5.34 -20.11 21.37
C ALA A 168 -5.55 -19.56 19.95
N VAL A 169 -6.35 -20.24 19.11
CA VAL A 169 -6.74 -19.74 17.78
C VAL A 169 -7.49 -18.41 17.88
N ASP A 170 -8.43 -18.28 18.82
CA ASP A 170 -9.21 -17.06 19.00
C ASP A 170 -8.36 -15.86 19.46
N ILE A 171 -7.45 -16.08 20.41
CA ILE A 171 -6.52 -15.05 20.88
C ILE A 171 -5.65 -14.57 19.70
N LYS A 172 -5.04 -15.51 18.97
CA LYS A 172 -4.16 -15.17 17.87
C LYS A 172 -4.91 -14.52 16.70
N SER A 173 -6.14 -14.95 16.43
CA SER A 173 -7.00 -14.32 15.41
C SER A 173 -7.35 -12.87 15.78
N ARG A 174 -7.56 -12.58 17.07
CA ARG A 174 -7.78 -11.21 17.56
C ARG A 174 -6.54 -10.34 17.43
N GLU A 175 -5.34 -10.87 17.71
CA GLU A 175 -4.07 -10.16 17.50
C GLU A 175 -3.87 -9.78 16.03
N VAL A 176 -4.05 -10.74 15.11
CA VAL A 176 -3.99 -10.49 13.67
C VAL A 176 -5.00 -9.43 13.26
N GLY A 177 -6.27 -9.57 13.68
CA GLY A 177 -7.32 -8.61 13.33
C GLY A 177 -7.07 -7.20 13.87
N ALA A 178 -6.47 -7.05 15.05
CA ALA A 178 -6.09 -5.75 15.60
C ALA A 178 -4.97 -5.10 14.77
N LEU A 179 -3.98 -5.88 14.35
CA LEU A 179 -2.87 -5.38 13.54
C LEU A 179 -3.31 -5.05 12.11
N ASP A 180 -4.20 -5.85 11.51
CA ASP A 180 -4.84 -5.55 10.22
C ASP A 180 -5.62 -4.22 10.28
N ALA A 181 -6.35 -3.95 11.36
CA ALA A 181 -7.08 -2.70 11.53
C ALA A 181 -6.14 -1.48 11.66
N GLN A 182 -5.02 -1.63 12.37
CA GLN A 182 -3.98 -0.60 12.47
C GLN A 182 -3.33 -0.35 11.10
N MET A 183 -3.01 -1.42 10.37
CA MET A 183 -2.44 -1.32 9.02
C MET A 183 -3.39 -0.59 8.07
N ASN A 184 -4.69 -0.90 8.08
CA ASN A 184 -5.67 -0.21 7.24
C ASN A 184 -5.75 1.30 7.56
N THR A 185 -5.69 1.65 8.84
CA THR A 185 -5.62 3.07 9.26
C THR A 185 -4.37 3.75 8.71
N ALA A 186 -3.20 3.09 8.82
CA ALA A 186 -1.94 3.62 8.33
C ALA A 186 -1.94 3.76 6.79
N VAL A 187 -2.54 2.82 6.06
CA VAL A 187 -2.69 2.90 4.60
C VAL A 187 -3.47 4.15 4.20
N HIS A 188 -4.61 4.43 4.83
CA HIS A 188 -5.37 5.64 4.53
C HIS A 188 -4.60 6.92 4.86
N GLN A 189 -3.88 6.96 5.98
CA GLN A 189 -3.02 8.10 6.32
C GLN A 189 -1.90 8.32 5.28
N ILE A 190 -1.35 7.24 4.73
CA ILE A 190 -0.34 7.30 3.66
C ILE A 190 -0.96 7.81 2.36
N GLU A 191 -2.15 7.34 1.99
CA GLU A 191 -2.88 7.80 0.80
C GLU A 191 -3.16 9.31 0.88
N ASP A 192 -3.73 9.78 1.99
CA ASP A 192 -4.01 11.19 2.22
C ASP A 192 -2.72 12.04 2.17
N ALA A 193 -1.64 11.58 2.81
CA ALA A 193 -0.35 12.27 2.80
C ALA A 193 0.31 12.31 1.42
N ILE A 194 0.15 11.26 0.60
CA ILE A 194 0.60 11.25 -0.80
C ILE A 194 -0.18 12.30 -1.60
N ASP A 195 -1.51 12.36 -1.45
CA ASP A 195 -2.34 13.34 -2.15
C ASP A 195 -1.98 14.78 -1.77
N GLU A 196 -1.72 15.05 -0.49
CA GLU A 196 -1.22 16.34 -0.01
C GLU A 196 0.16 16.69 -0.59
N LEU A 197 1.08 15.72 -0.64
CA LEU A 197 2.41 15.89 -1.22
C LEU A 197 2.33 16.22 -2.71
N ILE A 198 1.48 15.50 -3.45
CA ILE A 198 1.21 15.75 -4.88
C ILE A 198 0.67 17.17 -5.06
N CYS A 199 -0.37 17.55 -4.30
CA CYS A 199 -0.97 18.87 -4.42
C CYS A 199 0.05 19.98 -4.13
N SER A 200 0.85 19.81 -3.08
CA SER A 200 1.89 20.76 -2.69
C SER A 200 2.96 20.91 -3.78
N CYS A 201 3.41 19.78 -4.36
CA CYS A 201 4.37 19.78 -5.45
C CYS A 201 3.81 20.49 -6.69
N ARG A 202 2.57 20.20 -7.09
CA ARG A 202 1.91 20.86 -8.24
C ARG A 202 1.78 22.37 -8.03
N ILE A 203 1.39 22.82 -6.84
CA ILE A 203 1.28 24.25 -6.50
C ILE A 203 2.66 24.92 -6.55
N ALA A 204 3.68 24.29 -5.97
CA ALA A 204 5.06 24.80 -6.00
C ALA A 204 5.57 24.95 -7.43
N ARG A 205 5.35 23.93 -8.28
CA ARG A 205 5.72 23.98 -9.70
C ARG A 205 4.96 25.06 -10.45
N ALA A 206 3.65 25.19 -10.27
CA ALA A 206 2.85 26.24 -10.90
C ALA A 206 3.36 27.66 -10.55
N ARG A 207 3.68 27.90 -9.27
CA ARG A 207 4.25 29.18 -8.81
C ARG A 207 5.63 29.45 -9.40
N ALA A 208 6.48 28.42 -9.50
CA ALA A 208 7.80 28.55 -10.12
C ALA A 208 7.69 28.92 -11.61
N LEU A 209 6.74 28.30 -12.33
CA LEU A 209 6.42 28.63 -13.73
C LEU A 209 5.92 30.07 -13.89
N GLU A 210 5.00 30.51 -13.03
CA GLU A 210 4.50 31.88 -13.02
C GLU A 210 5.64 32.89 -12.81
N LEU A 211 6.52 32.63 -11.84
CA LEU A 211 7.67 33.49 -11.56
C LEU A 211 8.66 33.54 -12.74
N ALA A 212 8.92 32.40 -13.39
CA ALA A 212 9.79 32.34 -14.57
C ALA A 212 9.21 33.18 -15.72
N LEU A 213 7.91 33.05 -16.00
CA LEU A 213 7.22 33.84 -17.02
C LEU A 213 7.24 35.34 -16.72
N LEU A 214 7.00 35.73 -15.47
CA LEU A 214 7.08 37.12 -15.03
C LEU A 214 8.50 37.70 -15.18
N ASN A 215 9.53 36.90 -14.92
CA ASN A 215 10.92 37.33 -15.10
C ASN A 215 11.26 37.53 -16.58
N GLU A 216 10.79 36.67 -17.50
CA GLU A 216 10.96 36.88 -18.95
C GLU A 216 10.24 38.15 -19.44
N LEU A 217 9.00 38.38 -18.99
CA LEU A 217 8.25 39.59 -19.32
C LEU A 217 8.97 40.86 -18.84
N ARG A 218 9.51 40.84 -17.61
CA ARG A 218 10.30 41.96 -17.08
C ARG A 218 11.57 42.19 -17.88
N ALA A 219 12.31 41.13 -18.24
CA ALA A 219 13.53 41.24 -19.02
C ALA A 219 13.28 41.88 -20.39
N LEU A 220 12.18 41.49 -21.05
CA LEU A 220 11.77 42.11 -22.31
C LEU A 220 11.34 43.57 -22.15
N ALA A 221 10.58 43.90 -21.11
CA ALA A 221 10.20 45.28 -20.80
C ALA A 221 11.43 46.20 -20.61
N VAL A 222 12.46 45.72 -19.90
CA VAL A 222 13.73 46.46 -19.72
C VAL A 222 14.45 46.63 -21.06
N HIS A 223 14.65 45.53 -21.80
CA HIS A 223 15.34 45.54 -23.08
C HIS A 223 14.66 46.45 -24.13
N ASP A 224 13.33 46.45 -24.18
CA ASP A 224 12.56 47.26 -25.12
C ASP A 224 12.50 48.73 -24.72
N GLY A 225 12.46 49.02 -23.40
CA GLY A 225 12.61 50.37 -22.85
C GLY A 225 13.96 50.99 -23.21
N ASP A 226 15.06 50.26 -23.04
CA ASP A 226 16.41 50.71 -23.40
C ASP A 226 16.59 50.99 -24.90
N LYS A 227 15.75 50.37 -25.75
CA LYS A 227 15.86 50.44 -27.21
C LYS A 227 14.71 51.21 -27.88
N ASN A 228 13.81 51.83 -27.12
CA ASN A 228 12.60 52.51 -27.62
C ASN A 228 11.75 51.65 -28.59
N ARG A 229 11.77 50.32 -28.42
CA ARG A 229 10.98 49.40 -29.25
C ARG A 229 9.68 49.12 -28.52
N PHE A 230 8.55 49.40 -29.15
CA PHE A 230 7.22 49.15 -28.59
C PHE A 230 6.39 48.40 -29.64
N ASN A 231 5.38 47.63 -29.21
CA ASN A 231 4.54 46.79 -30.06
C ASN A 231 5.26 45.56 -30.68
N ARG A 232 6.05 44.83 -29.89
CA ARG A 232 6.50 43.49 -30.27
C ARG A 232 5.64 42.43 -29.59
N ALA A 233 5.33 41.37 -30.32
CA ALA A 233 4.71 40.19 -29.74
C ALA A 233 5.69 39.53 -28.77
N PHE A 234 5.27 39.36 -27.53
CA PHE A 234 5.98 38.50 -26.57
C PHE A 234 5.93 37.06 -27.08
N VAL A 235 7.10 36.45 -27.27
CA VAL A 235 7.23 35.02 -27.53
C VAL A 235 8.04 34.46 -26.36
N PRO A 236 7.41 33.71 -25.44
CA PRO A 236 8.14 33.08 -24.33
C PRO A 236 9.17 32.08 -24.84
N ALA A 237 10.11 31.69 -23.98
CA ALA A 237 11.00 30.57 -24.30
C ALA A 237 10.20 29.30 -24.68
N PRO A 238 10.70 28.45 -25.59
CA PRO A 238 9.99 27.26 -26.06
C PRO A 238 9.43 26.37 -24.94
N GLU A 239 10.15 26.31 -23.82
CA GLU A 239 9.80 25.55 -22.62
C GLU A 239 8.58 26.11 -21.88
N LEU A 240 8.38 27.44 -21.91
CA LEU A 240 7.22 28.14 -21.34
C LEU A 240 6.10 28.37 -22.37
N ALA A 241 6.41 28.28 -23.66
CA ALA A 241 5.43 28.42 -24.74
C ALA A 241 4.29 27.39 -24.65
N LEU A 242 4.56 26.21 -24.09
CA LEU A 242 3.60 25.15 -23.81
C LEU A 242 2.49 25.58 -22.81
N LEU A 243 2.76 26.55 -21.93
CA LEU A 243 1.75 27.13 -21.03
C LEU A 243 0.89 28.21 -21.71
N SER A 244 1.44 28.82 -22.75
CA SER A 244 0.84 29.96 -23.46
C SER A 244 -0.02 29.59 -24.66
N SER A 245 -0.14 28.30 -25.02
CA SER A 245 -0.91 27.87 -26.20
C SER A 245 -2.40 28.27 -26.18
N ASN A 246 -2.91 28.73 -25.02
CA ASN A 246 -4.26 29.31 -24.86
C ASN A 246 -4.29 30.82 -24.51
N TYR A 247 -3.14 31.46 -24.28
CA TYR A 247 -3.06 32.89 -23.98
C TYR A 247 -2.46 33.62 -25.19
N GLY A 248 -3.33 34.31 -25.94
CA GLY A 248 -2.95 35.08 -27.12
C GLY A 248 -1.85 36.10 -26.86
N GLN A 249 -1.23 36.57 -27.95
CA GLN A 249 -0.14 37.55 -27.98
C GLN A 249 -0.34 38.67 -26.94
N ILE A 250 0.60 38.80 -26.00
CA ILE A 250 0.63 39.92 -25.06
C ILE A 250 1.37 41.07 -25.75
N GLU A 251 0.65 42.13 -26.13
CA GLU A 251 1.23 43.37 -26.65
C GLU A 251 1.65 44.29 -25.49
N MET A 252 2.93 44.62 -25.40
CA MET A 252 3.41 45.65 -24.48
C MET A 252 3.10 47.06 -25.02
N LEU A 253 2.16 47.75 -24.38
CA LEU A 253 1.78 49.13 -24.70
C LEU A 253 2.75 50.16 -24.11
N ARG A 254 2.97 51.26 -24.85
CA ARG A 254 3.78 52.40 -24.38
C ARG A 254 3.24 52.98 -23.06
N PRO A 255 4.11 53.31 -22.08
CA PRO A 255 3.72 54.17 -20.96
C PRO A 255 3.28 55.53 -21.52
N GLY A 256 1.97 55.81 -21.50
CA GLY A 256 1.38 57.05 -22.03
C GLY A 256 0.28 56.88 -23.09
N ARG A 257 0.04 55.66 -23.60
CA ARG A 257 -1.20 55.34 -24.33
C ARG A 257 -1.97 54.28 -23.54
N MET A 258 -2.66 54.69 -22.48
CA MET A 258 -3.80 53.89 -22.00
C MET A 258 -4.85 53.90 -23.12
N PRO A 259 -5.36 52.74 -23.57
CA PRO A 259 -6.60 52.75 -24.31
C PRO A 259 -7.64 53.34 -23.35
N HIS A 260 -8.33 54.38 -23.77
CA HIS A 260 -9.54 54.80 -23.08
C HIS A 260 -10.43 53.57 -23.02
N LEU A 261 -10.60 53.00 -21.83
CA LEU A 261 -11.64 52.02 -21.56
C LEU A 261 -12.96 52.74 -21.78
N ASN A 262 -13.44 52.73 -23.03
CA ASN A 262 -14.80 53.11 -23.33
C ASN A 262 -15.69 52.07 -22.65
N ARG A 263 -16.38 52.54 -21.61
CA ARG A 263 -17.50 51.91 -20.90
C ARG A 263 -18.08 50.65 -21.55
N GLY A 264 -18.16 49.58 -20.75
CA GLY A 264 -19.01 48.42 -20.94
C GLY A 264 -18.21 47.11 -20.90
N VAL A 265 -18.59 46.05 -20.18
CA VAL A 265 -19.78 45.69 -19.41
C VAL A 265 -19.29 44.68 -18.36
N LEU A 266 -19.81 44.76 -17.13
CA LEU A 266 -19.61 43.75 -16.07
C LEU A 266 -20.40 42.48 -16.38
#